data_AF-A0A7C1AYN0-F1
#
_entry.id   AF-A0A7C1AYN0-F1
#
_cell.length_a   1.000
_cell.length_b   1.000
_cell.length_c   1.000
_cell.angle_alpha   90.00
_cell.angle_beta   90.00
_cell.angle_gamma   90.00
#
_symmetry.space_group_name_H-M   'P 1'
#
loop_
_entity.id
_entity.type
_entity.pdbx_description
1 polymer ?
#
loop_
_entity_poly.entity_id
_entity_poly.type
_entity_poly.pdbx_seq_one_letter_code
_entity_poly.pdbx_strand_id
1 'polypeptide(L)'
;MAVKPGYKKNISGSSQFSLKRTIKDQSGAGKIKIGELLSKAGYITAHQFEQAKTEQKRTGKRLSRILLDSGIIEQDTVVNFLSRMHNYPAVTISSEPPSEDAIKLLPYDIAKRFMAFPLRLAGNTLQITMAEPTDTAEVEELQEIVQKGLNVCVSTPKEIVDAYRTYYKIDDEEYNSFFTKPDTAEEEETVTQVDDFGTLVSDAADDFEIESGKAEETGYDQFSASDAPIIKLVNGILLKAVHEGVSDIHIEPFEKNMQVRYRKDGSLFKSMNLPLTIKNALVARMKILADLNITERRVPQDGRIKMRIGRNKAVDFRVSTLPLLYGEGIVLRILDKSSLDVDLTKLGFEVETYATLKRCLQSPQGLLLVTGPTGSGKTVTLYSALNSLNKEDIKILTAEDPVEFNFKGINQVNVNVEVGMTFPAALRAFLRQDPDIIMVGEIRDIDTAEIAIKAAMTGHLVFSTLHTNDSPATVARMVDIGIPPYMLASSLTMVLSQRLGRRLCASCKTIVQHDEKTLLSAGFAEEELEDLQLYGPVGCAKC
;
A
#
# COMPACT_ATOMS: atom_id res chain seq x y z
N MET A 1 58.58 -28.59 9.22
CA MET A 1 59.28 -28.24 10.46
C MET A 1 60.18 -27.06 10.17
N ALA A 2 60.26 -26.09 11.08
CA ALA A 2 61.05 -24.85 11.07
C ALA A 2 60.37 -23.57 10.50
N VAL A 3 60.23 -22.60 11.39
CA VAL A 3 59.76 -21.23 11.22
C VAL A 3 60.93 -20.28 11.52
N LYS A 4 61.22 -19.36 10.57
CA LYS A 4 61.86 -18.01 10.68
C LYS A 4 63.30 -17.93 11.29
N PRO A 5 64.06 -16.79 11.15
CA PRO A 5 63.65 -15.40 10.85
C PRO A 5 64.57 -14.57 9.89
N GLY A 6 64.09 -13.38 9.50
CA GLY A 6 64.88 -12.34 8.80
C GLY A 6 64.07 -11.06 8.58
N TYR A 7 64.64 -9.91 8.93
CA TYR A 7 63.99 -8.65 9.35
C TYR A 7 64.01 -7.52 8.29
N LYS A 8 63.13 -6.50 8.47
CA LYS A 8 63.24 -5.05 8.11
C LYS A 8 63.02 -4.66 6.62
N LYS A 9 62.39 -3.53 6.24
CA LYS A 9 61.68 -2.40 6.89
C LYS A 9 61.07 -1.51 5.78
N ASN A 10 60.02 -0.75 6.09
CA ASN A 10 59.56 0.55 5.54
C ASN A 10 58.23 0.55 4.77
N ILE A 11 57.43 1.61 4.71
CA ILE A 11 57.11 2.83 5.49
C ILE A 11 55.79 3.30 4.85
N SER A 12 54.76 3.62 5.64
CA SER A 12 53.66 4.59 5.40
C SER A 12 52.44 4.17 6.26
N GLY A 13 51.94 4.91 7.25
CA GLY A 13 51.84 6.36 7.32
C GLY A 13 50.37 6.77 7.14
N SER A 14 49.50 6.37 8.07
CA SER A 14 48.30 7.14 8.47
C SER A 14 47.68 6.47 9.70
N SER A 15 47.93 7.06 10.87
CA SER A 15 47.28 6.69 12.12
C SER A 15 45.78 6.95 12.01
N GLN A 16 44.99 5.91 11.70
CA GLN A 16 43.56 5.93 11.95
C GLN A 16 43.37 5.94 13.47
N PHE A 17 43.29 7.14 14.04
CA PHE A 17 42.74 7.33 15.37
C PHE A 17 41.26 6.94 15.30
N SER A 18 40.98 5.71 15.73
CA SER A 18 39.64 5.28 16.10
C SER A 18 39.08 6.32 17.07
N LEU A 19 38.03 7.04 16.63
CA LEU A 19 37.10 7.75 17.50
C LEU A 19 36.55 6.71 18.49
N LYS A 20 37.24 6.54 19.63
CA LYS A 20 36.76 5.73 20.74
C LYS A 20 35.38 6.29 21.10
N ARG A 21 34.35 5.45 20.95
CA ARG A 21 32.99 5.64 21.48
C ARG A 21 33.10 6.24 22.88
N THR A 22 32.90 7.55 22.97
CA THR A 22 32.97 8.30 24.23
C THR A 22 31.62 8.24 24.95
N ILE A 23 30.58 7.77 24.27
CA ILE A 23 29.29 7.46 24.89
C ILE A 23 29.42 6.11 25.60
N LYS A 24 29.87 6.15 26.86
CA LYS A 24 29.67 5.07 27.81
C LYS A 24 28.21 5.16 28.30
N ASP A 25 27.25 4.89 27.41
CA ASP A 25 25.86 4.73 27.81
C ASP A 25 25.74 3.40 28.58
N GLN A 26 25.83 3.48 29.91
CA GLN A 26 25.56 2.35 30.81
C GLN A 26 24.07 2.22 31.15
N SER A 27 23.18 3.04 30.56
CA SER A 27 21.77 3.11 30.93
C SER A 27 20.82 2.38 29.97
N GLY A 28 21.29 1.96 28.79
CA GLY A 28 20.43 1.34 27.77
C GLY A 28 19.42 2.32 27.17
N ALA A 29 19.66 3.63 27.31
CA ALA A 29 18.81 4.69 26.79
C ALA A 29 18.92 4.83 25.26
N GLY A 30 20.03 4.39 24.66
CA GLY A 30 20.31 4.55 23.23
C GLY A 30 19.40 3.83 22.23
N LYS A 31 18.23 3.32 22.65
CA LYS A 31 17.19 2.78 21.76
C LYS A 31 15.79 3.31 22.05
N ILE A 32 15.61 4.19 23.03
CA ILE A 32 14.29 4.51 23.59
C ILE A 32 14.12 6.04 23.62
N LYS A 33 13.19 6.56 22.81
CA LYS A 33 12.88 8.00 22.72
C LYS A 33 12.28 8.53 24.03
N ILE A 34 12.40 9.83 24.32
CA ILE A 34 11.98 10.42 25.61
C ILE A 34 10.57 10.04 26.05
N GLY A 35 9.60 9.96 25.13
CA GLY A 35 8.22 9.69 25.52
C GLY A 35 8.00 8.25 25.96
N GLU A 36 8.76 7.29 25.41
CA GLU A 36 8.72 5.91 25.90
C GLU A 36 9.36 5.83 27.30
N LEU A 37 10.41 6.62 27.56
CA LEU A 37 11.03 6.72 28.88
C LEU A 37 10.08 7.34 29.90
N LEU A 38 9.43 8.46 29.55
CA LEU A 38 8.44 9.13 30.40
C LEU A 38 7.21 8.25 30.65
N SER A 39 6.75 7.49 29.64
CA SER A 39 5.62 6.59 29.79
C SER A 39 5.94 5.38 30.68
N LYS A 40 7.12 4.76 30.49
CA LYS A 40 7.58 3.66 31.36
C LYS A 40 7.78 4.09 32.81
N ALA A 41 8.24 5.32 33.02
CA ALA A 41 8.45 5.87 34.36
C ALA A 41 7.17 6.43 35.00
N GLY A 42 6.02 6.38 34.30
CA GLY A 42 4.72 6.78 34.83
C GLY A 42 4.48 8.29 34.87
N TYR A 43 5.33 9.11 34.24
CA TYR A 43 5.13 10.56 34.12
C TYR A 43 4.02 10.91 33.13
N ILE A 44 3.77 10.02 32.16
CA ILE A 44 2.67 10.14 31.20
C ILE A 44 1.98 8.78 31.02
N THR A 45 0.67 8.81 30.83
CA THR A 45 -0.09 7.59 30.52
C THR A 45 0.19 7.12 29.09
N ALA A 46 -0.06 5.83 28.80
CA ALA A 46 0.05 5.29 27.44
C ALA A 46 -0.84 6.07 26.44
N HIS A 47 -2.00 6.55 26.90
CA HIS A 47 -2.90 7.38 26.10
C HIS A 47 -2.29 8.76 25.80
N GLN A 48 -1.75 9.45 26.81
CA GLN A 48 -1.08 10.74 26.63
C GLN A 48 0.17 10.63 25.75
N PHE A 49 0.91 9.53 25.85
CA PHE A 49 2.06 9.25 24.97
C PHE A 49 1.62 9.09 23.50
N GLU A 50 0.59 8.28 23.23
CA GLU A 50 0.08 8.10 21.85
C GLU A 50 -0.56 9.39 21.29
N GLN A 51 -1.25 10.18 22.13
CA GLN A 51 -1.74 11.51 21.74
C GLN A 51 -0.59 12.43 21.34
N ALA A 52 0.45 12.54 22.18
CA ALA A 52 1.60 13.37 21.87
C ALA A 52 2.36 12.88 20.63
N LYS A 53 2.43 11.56 20.41
CA LYS A 53 3.08 10.96 19.24
C LYS A 53 2.31 11.21 17.94
N THR A 54 0.97 11.27 18.03
CA THR A 54 0.11 11.65 16.92
C THR A 54 0.33 13.12 16.57
N GLU A 55 0.32 14.00 17.58
CA GLU A 55 0.60 15.42 17.40
C GLU A 55 2.04 15.70 16.91
N GLN A 56 3.00 14.84 17.27
CA GLN A 56 4.39 14.89 16.79
C GLN A 56 4.47 14.62 15.29
N LYS A 57 3.68 13.68 14.79
CA LYS A 57 3.60 13.41 13.34
C LYS A 57 2.93 14.57 12.61
N ARG A 58 1.90 15.17 13.22
CA ARG A 58 1.13 16.27 12.63
C ARG A 58 1.91 17.57 12.55
N THR A 59 2.63 17.92 13.61
CA THR A 59 3.28 19.23 13.75
C THR A 59 4.78 19.20 13.46
N GLY A 60 5.39 18.02 13.36
CA GLY A 60 6.85 17.84 13.32
C GLY A 60 7.57 18.28 14.58
N LYS A 61 6.86 18.81 15.59
CA LYS A 61 7.44 19.27 16.85
C LYS A 61 8.02 18.10 17.64
N ARG A 62 9.07 18.36 18.41
CA ARG A 62 9.63 17.37 19.34
C ARG A 62 8.54 16.92 20.33
N LEU A 63 8.51 15.63 20.64
CA LEU A 63 7.48 15.02 21.49
C LEU A 63 7.41 15.68 22.88
N SER A 64 8.57 15.99 23.46
CA SER A 64 8.69 16.75 24.71
C SER A 64 8.00 18.12 24.64
N ARG A 65 8.17 18.85 23.53
CA ARG A 65 7.52 20.15 23.31
C ARG A 65 6.01 20.03 23.26
N ILE A 66 5.50 18.99 22.62
CA ILE A 66 4.06 18.73 22.55
C ILE A 66 3.48 18.44 23.93
N LEU A 67 4.15 17.57 24.70
CA LEU A 67 3.72 17.23 26.06
C LEU A 67 3.72 18.47 26.98
N LEU A 68 4.65 19.41 26.76
CA LEU A 68 4.69 20.70 27.45
C LEU A 68 3.56 21.63 27.00
N ASP A 69 3.36 21.78 25.68
CA ASP A 69 2.35 22.68 25.09
C ASP A 69 0.91 22.25 25.41
N SER A 70 0.70 20.95 25.63
CA SER A 70 -0.55 20.34 26.08
C SER A 70 -0.72 20.35 27.60
N GLY A 71 0.26 20.84 28.36
CA GLY A 71 0.23 20.86 29.83
C GLY A 71 0.24 19.47 30.48
N ILE A 72 0.69 18.44 29.76
CA ILE A 72 0.78 17.06 30.27
C ILE A 72 2.00 16.91 31.18
N ILE A 73 3.07 17.63 30.88
CA ILE A 73 4.28 17.70 31.71
C ILE A 73 4.65 19.16 31.98
N GLU A 74 5.34 19.41 33.09
CA GLU A 74 5.87 20.73 33.47
C GLU A 74 7.25 20.99 32.82
N GLN A 75 7.68 22.26 32.71
CA GLN A 75 8.91 22.69 32.02
C GLN A 75 10.17 21.93 32.48
N ASP A 76 10.26 21.64 33.78
CA ASP A 76 11.44 20.99 34.37
C ASP A 76 11.36 19.46 34.35
N THR A 77 10.23 18.88 33.92
CA THR A 77 9.99 17.42 33.98
C THR A 77 11.04 16.65 33.21
N VAL A 78 11.35 17.07 31.98
CA VAL A 78 12.32 16.40 31.09
C VAL A 78 13.74 16.51 31.65
N VAL A 79 14.14 17.70 32.11
CA VAL A 79 15.47 17.96 32.67
C VAL A 79 15.67 17.15 33.96
N ASN A 80 14.70 17.20 34.87
CA ASN A 80 14.73 16.44 36.13
C ASN A 80 14.75 14.93 35.87
N PHE A 81 13.96 14.46 34.91
CA PHE A 81 13.91 13.05 34.55
C PHE A 81 15.25 12.56 33.99
N LEU A 82 15.80 13.26 33.00
CA LEU A 82 17.08 12.89 32.37
C LEU A 82 18.27 13.02 33.32
N SER A 83 18.22 13.99 34.23
CA SER A 83 19.28 14.14 35.23
C SER A 83 19.29 13.05 36.27
N ARG A 84 18.11 12.67 36.81
CA ARG A 84 18.01 11.66 37.88
C ARG A 84 18.07 10.23 37.37
N MET A 85 17.44 9.93 36.23
CA MET A 85 17.28 8.56 35.74
C MET A 85 18.34 8.17 34.71
N HIS A 86 18.92 9.14 34.01
CA HIS A 86 19.87 8.90 32.91
C HIS A 86 21.22 9.61 33.09
N ASN A 87 21.48 10.21 34.25
CA ASN A 87 22.75 10.84 34.61
C ASN A 87 23.23 11.96 33.67
N TYR A 88 22.31 12.64 32.97
CA TYR A 88 22.66 13.85 32.23
C TYR A 88 22.80 15.03 33.20
N PRO A 89 23.95 15.73 33.28
CA PRO A 89 24.08 16.90 34.14
C PRO A 89 23.09 17.99 33.70
N ALA A 90 22.26 18.46 34.64
CA ALA A 90 21.41 19.62 34.40
C ALA A 90 22.25 20.90 34.50
N VAL A 91 22.13 21.79 33.52
CA VAL A 91 22.86 23.05 33.49
C VAL A 91 21.88 24.20 33.27
N THR A 92 22.08 25.29 33.98
CA THR A 92 21.36 26.55 33.77
C THR A 92 22.28 27.54 33.05
N ILE A 93 22.00 27.80 31.77
CA ILE A 93 22.88 28.56 30.86
C ILE A 93 23.11 30.00 31.36
N SER A 94 22.11 30.61 32.01
CA SER A 94 22.22 31.96 32.58
C SER A 94 23.21 32.05 33.74
N SER A 95 23.45 30.94 34.45
CA SER A 95 24.38 30.86 35.57
C SER A 95 25.81 30.46 35.16
N GLU A 96 25.94 29.84 33.98
CA GLU A 96 27.21 29.39 33.41
C GLU A 96 27.36 29.91 31.98
N PRO A 97 27.86 31.16 31.79
CA PRO A 97 27.98 31.72 30.46
C PRO A 97 28.95 30.91 29.58
N PRO A 98 28.67 30.80 28.27
CA PRO A 98 29.49 30.05 27.35
C PRO A 98 30.83 30.74 27.07
N SER A 99 31.84 29.97 26.68
CA SER A 99 33.11 30.50 26.18
C SER A 99 32.99 30.92 24.71
N GLU A 100 33.68 32.00 24.30
CA GLU A 100 33.55 32.53 22.93
C GLU A 100 33.99 31.54 21.84
N ASP A 101 34.97 30.70 22.14
CA ASP A 101 35.45 29.63 21.27
C ASP A 101 34.40 28.52 21.08
N ALA A 102 33.56 28.26 22.08
CA ALA A 102 32.47 27.30 21.99
C ALA A 102 31.32 27.79 21.10
N ILE A 103 30.95 29.08 21.19
CA ILE A 103 29.91 29.68 20.34
C ILE A 103 30.34 29.65 18.86
N LYS A 104 31.60 29.97 18.57
CA LYS A 104 32.13 29.97 17.19
C LYS A 104 32.12 28.59 16.52
N LEU A 105 32.13 27.51 17.32
CA LEU A 105 32.12 26.14 16.81
C LEU A 105 30.73 25.65 16.39
N LEU A 106 29.65 26.23 16.91
CA LEU A 106 28.29 25.80 16.60
C LEU A 106 27.48 26.95 15.98
N PRO A 107 27.43 27.07 14.65
CA PRO A 107 26.56 28.03 13.97
C PRO A 107 25.10 27.90 14.40
N TYR A 108 24.37 29.01 14.36
CA TYR A 108 22.98 29.09 14.82
C TYR A 108 22.06 28.05 14.15
N ASP A 109 22.18 27.83 12.84
CA ASP A 109 21.33 26.88 12.12
C ASP A 109 21.49 25.44 12.66
N ILE A 110 22.72 25.07 13.02
CA ILE A 110 23.02 23.76 13.61
C ILE A 110 22.51 23.73 15.06
N ALA A 111 22.76 24.78 15.84
CA ALA A 111 22.26 24.91 17.21
C ALA A 111 20.73 24.74 17.25
N LYS A 112 20.01 25.47 16.38
CA LYS A 112 18.55 25.42 16.20
C LYS A 112 18.07 24.02 15.83
N ARG A 113 18.69 23.39 14.82
CA ARG A 113 18.29 22.06 14.33
C ARG A 113 18.31 21.00 15.44
N PHE A 114 19.35 20.99 16.26
CA PHE A 114 19.51 20.01 17.33
C PHE A 114 18.94 20.47 18.67
N MET A 115 18.34 21.66 18.74
CA MET A 115 17.93 22.33 20.00
C MET A 115 19.04 22.24 21.05
N ALA A 116 20.22 22.69 20.66
CA ALA A 116 21.46 22.54 21.40
C ALA A 116 22.20 23.88 21.53
N PHE A 117 22.91 24.08 22.65
CA PHE A 117 23.68 25.28 22.91
C PHE A 117 25.09 24.94 23.43
N PRO A 118 26.17 25.46 22.81
CA PRO A 118 27.53 25.15 23.23
C PRO A 118 27.87 25.93 24.51
N LEU A 119 28.54 25.29 25.45
CA LEU A 119 28.91 25.90 26.73
C LEU A 119 30.41 26.17 26.79
N ARG A 120 31.25 25.13 26.73
CA ARG A 120 32.70 25.28 26.89
C ARG A 120 33.46 24.30 26.02
N LEU A 121 34.60 24.73 25.51
CA LEU A 121 35.55 23.86 24.83
C LEU A 121 36.73 23.55 25.77
N ALA A 122 36.94 22.26 26.07
CA ALA A 122 38.07 21.79 26.85
C ALA A 122 38.91 20.82 26.01
N GLY A 123 39.98 21.32 25.39
CA GLY A 123 40.85 20.54 24.50
C GLY A 123 40.12 20.08 23.25
N ASN A 124 39.83 18.78 23.14
CA ASN A 124 39.09 18.20 22.00
C ASN A 124 37.64 17.81 22.35
N THR A 125 37.13 18.24 23.50
CA THR A 125 35.76 17.94 23.95
C THR A 125 34.95 19.23 24.10
N LEU A 126 33.82 19.31 23.42
CA LEU A 126 32.84 20.37 23.54
C LEU A 126 31.78 19.96 24.56
N GLN A 127 31.63 20.75 25.63
CA GLN A 127 30.47 20.67 26.50
C GLN A 127 29.31 21.40 25.84
N ILE A 128 28.20 20.68 25.66
CA ILE A 128 27.01 21.16 24.98
C ILE A 128 25.78 20.81 25.79
N THR A 129 24.81 21.71 25.87
CA THR A 129 23.50 21.40 26.44
C THR A 129 22.48 21.15 25.34
N MET A 130 21.58 20.20 25.54
CA MET A 130 20.50 19.86 24.62
C MET A 130 19.18 19.81 25.38
N ALA A 131 18.07 20.15 24.71
CA ALA A 131 16.75 20.01 25.33
C ALA A 131 16.36 18.54 25.52
N GLU A 132 16.80 17.65 24.61
CA GLU A 132 16.47 16.22 24.61
C GLU A 132 17.57 15.37 23.94
N PRO A 133 18.61 14.93 24.67
CA PRO A 133 19.69 14.11 24.12
C PRO A 133 19.40 12.60 24.12
N THR A 134 18.13 12.18 24.00
CA THR A 134 17.76 10.75 24.09
C THR A 134 17.88 9.99 22.76
N ASP A 135 17.92 10.70 21.63
CA ASP A 135 18.18 10.09 20.33
C ASP A 135 19.69 10.02 20.08
N THR A 136 20.25 8.82 20.17
CA THR A 136 21.70 8.61 19.96
C THR A 136 22.13 8.93 18.54
N ALA A 137 21.25 8.77 17.53
CA ALA A 137 21.59 9.12 16.17
C ALA A 137 21.71 10.64 16.00
N GLU A 138 20.84 11.43 16.64
CA GLU A 138 20.96 12.91 16.63
C GLU A 138 22.24 13.38 17.32
N VAL A 139 22.60 12.75 18.45
CA VAL A 139 23.84 13.10 19.19
C VAL A 139 25.09 12.71 18.39
N GLU A 140 25.07 11.55 17.72
CA GLU A 140 26.16 11.11 16.83
C GLU A 140 26.29 12.03 15.61
N GLU A 141 25.19 12.42 14.98
CA GLU A 141 25.21 13.37 13.85
C GLU A 141 25.78 14.73 14.27
N LEU A 142 25.35 15.26 15.42
CA LEU A 142 25.89 16.51 15.96
C LEU A 142 27.39 16.39 16.27
N GLN A 143 27.84 15.23 16.77
CA GLN A 143 29.25 14.95 17.02
C GLN A 143 30.07 14.94 15.72
N GLU A 144 29.54 14.34 14.65
CA GLU A 144 30.17 14.30 13.33
C GLU A 144 30.30 15.69 12.71
N ILE A 145 29.26 16.53 12.84
CA ILE A 145 29.26 17.90 12.33
C ILE A 145 30.30 18.76 13.07
N VAL A 146 30.36 18.66 14.40
CA VAL A 146 31.28 19.45 15.23
C VAL A 146 32.73 18.92 15.15
N GLN A 147 32.92 17.65 14.78
CA GLN A 147 34.23 16.98 14.71
C GLN A 147 35.04 17.05 16.03
N LYS A 148 34.34 17.05 17.17
CA LYS A 148 34.91 17.04 18.54
C LYS A 148 34.25 15.94 19.37
N GLY A 149 34.84 15.57 20.51
CA GLY A 149 34.12 14.79 21.52
C GLY A 149 32.97 15.63 22.10
N LEU A 150 31.81 15.04 22.35
CA LEU A 150 30.71 15.73 23.03
C LEU A 150 30.60 15.29 24.49
N ASN A 151 30.49 16.27 25.37
CA ASN A 151 30.01 16.08 26.74
C ASN A 151 28.63 16.73 26.84
N VAL A 152 27.58 15.91 26.88
CA VAL A 152 26.20 16.35 26.72
C VAL A 152 25.54 16.59 28.08
N CYS A 153 24.99 17.80 28.26
CA CYS A 153 24.20 18.25 29.39
C CYS A 153 22.74 18.49 28.97
N VAL A 154 21.86 18.73 29.94
CA VAL A 154 20.44 19.03 29.68
C VAL A 154 20.03 20.39 30.27
N SER A 155 19.26 21.15 29.51
CA SER A 155 18.67 22.44 29.90
C SER A 155 17.24 22.54 29.38
N THR A 156 16.44 23.44 29.93
CA THR A 156 15.07 23.62 29.44
C THR A 156 15.06 24.24 28.03
N PRO A 157 14.05 23.95 27.18
CA PRO A 157 13.93 24.60 25.87
C PRO A 157 13.92 26.13 25.96
N LYS A 158 13.33 26.68 27.03
CA LYS A 158 13.27 28.12 27.27
C LYS A 158 14.67 28.71 27.47
N GLU A 159 15.49 28.11 28.34
CA GLU A 159 16.87 28.58 28.57
C GLU A 159 17.71 28.56 27.29
N ILE A 160 17.54 27.53 26.45
CA ILE A 160 18.25 27.40 25.17
C ILE A 160 17.83 28.51 24.20
N VAL A 161 16.52 28.78 24.08
CA VAL A 161 16.01 29.85 23.20
C VAL A 161 16.41 31.24 23.72
N ASP A 162 16.40 31.46 25.04
CA ASP A 162 16.89 32.70 25.66
C ASP A 162 18.40 32.89 25.39
N ALA A 163 19.18 31.81 25.38
CA ALA A 163 20.58 31.84 25.00
C ALA A 163 20.77 32.15 23.51
N TYR A 164 19.90 31.66 22.62
CA TYR A 164 19.95 32.03 21.20
C TYR A 164 19.77 33.53 20.99
N ARG A 165 18.78 34.13 21.67
CA ARG A 165 18.55 35.59 21.62
C ARG A 165 19.74 36.37 22.14
N THR A 166 20.35 35.87 23.21
CA THR A 166 21.47 36.56 23.86
C THR A 166 22.77 36.46 23.05
N TYR A 167 23.11 35.28 22.53
CA TYR A 167 24.43 34.99 21.95
C TYR A 167 24.45 34.91 20.43
N TYR A 168 23.40 34.40 19.78
CA TYR A 168 23.26 34.39 18.32
C TYR A 168 22.49 35.58 17.76
N LYS A 169 21.89 36.42 18.63
CA LYS A 169 21.19 37.67 18.27
C LYS A 169 20.01 37.45 17.31
N ILE A 170 19.24 36.39 17.53
CA ILE A 170 17.98 36.17 16.81
C ILE A 170 16.99 37.31 17.08
N ASP A 171 16.16 37.62 16.09
CA ASP A 171 15.17 38.70 16.17
C ASP A 171 13.93 38.29 16.99
N ASP A 172 13.05 39.27 17.22
CA ASP A 172 11.84 39.08 18.03
C ASP A 172 10.81 38.16 17.35
N GLU A 173 10.77 38.15 16.01
CA GLU A 173 9.86 37.28 15.25
C GLU A 173 10.29 35.82 15.39
N GLU A 174 11.59 35.54 15.21
CA GLU A 174 12.18 34.22 15.37
C GLU A 174 12.10 33.75 16.83
N TYR A 175 12.35 34.62 17.81
CA TYR A 175 12.18 34.27 19.22
C TYR A 175 10.73 33.85 19.54
N ASN A 176 9.74 34.61 19.07
CA ASN A 176 8.33 34.31 19.32
C ASN A 176 7.85 33.05 18.58
N SER A 177 8.47 32.69 17.46
CA SER A 177 8.16 31.45 16.73
C SER A 177 8.35 30.19 17.57
N PHE A 178 9.27 30.19 18.55
CA PHE A 178 9.47 29.06 19.44
C PHE A 178 8.35 28.88 20.47
N PHE A 179 7.55 29.92 20.74
CA PHE A 179 6.56 29.94 21.81
C PHE A 179 5.10 30.07 21.36
N THR A 180 4.83 30.50 20.13
CA THR A 180 3.46 30.68 19.61
C THR A 180 2.83 29.35 19.17
N LYS A 181 1.54 29.13 19.52
CA LYS A 181 0.72 28.04 18.96
C LYS A 181 0.23 28.47 17.57
N PRO A 182 0.45 27.69 16.50
CA PRO A 182 0.00 28.09 15.18
C PRO A 182 -1.52 27.89 15.07
N ASP A 183 -2.25 29.00 15.00
CA ASP A 183 -3.55 29.05 14.32
C ASP A 183 -3.31 29.05 12.81
N THR A 184 -4.22 28.37 12.11
CA THR A 184 -4.33 28.15 10.66
C THR A 184 -3.75 29.25 9.77
N ALA A 185 -2.74 28.91 8.97
CA ALA A 185 -2.50 29.44 7.63
C ALA A 185 -1.57 28.47 6.87
N GLU A 186 -1.98 28.13 5.65
CA GLU A 186 -1.28 27.28 4.69
C GLU A 186 0.00 27.97 4.18
N GLU A 187 1.08 27.22 4.02
CA GLU A 187 2.00 27.30 2.88
C GLU A 187 2.91 26.06 2.85
N GLU A 188 3.11 25.53 1.65
CA GLU A 188 3.65 24.22 1.31
C GLU A 188 5.18 24.11 1.48
N GLU A 189 5.68 22.98 1.97
CA GLU A 189 6.66 22.15 1.22
C GLU A 189 6.91 20.79 1.90
N THR A 190 7.15 19.79 1.06
CA THR A 190 6.95 18.35 1.22
C THR A 190 8.01 17.60 2.04
N VAL A 191 7.62 16.60 2.86
CA VAL A 191 7.96 15.15 2.72
C VAL A 191 7.02 14.30 3.60
N THR A 192 6.52 13.23 3.00
CA THR A 192 5.45 12.28 3.36
C THR A 192 5.65 11.43 4.63
N GLN A 193 4.67 11.42 5.56
CA GLN A 193 4.13 10.21 6.22
C GLN A 193 2.84 10.46 7.04
N VAL A 194 1.69 10.31 6.37
CA VAL A 194 0.36 9.86 6.85
C VAL A 194 -0.21 10.52 8.13
N ASP A 195 -0.44 11.83 8.08
CA ASP A 195 -1.66 12.45 8.64
C ASP A 195 -2.64 12.92 7.55
N ASP A 196 -2.32 12.60 6.29
CA ASP A 196 -3.10 12.98 5.10
C ASP A 196 -4.26 12.00 4.83
N PHE A 197 -5.11 11.78 5.83
CA PHE A 197 -6.36 11.04 5.68
C PHE A 197 -7.56 11.84 6.19
N GLY A 198 -7.32 12.82 7.08
CA GLY A 198 -8.34 13.78 7.48
C GLY A 198 -8.60 14.83 6.41
N THR A 199 -7.55 15.31 5.74
CA THR A 199 -7.53 16.38 4.73
C THR A 199 -8.02 15.93 3.36
N LEU A 200 -7.57 14.76 2.86
CA LEU A 200 -8.11 14.16 1.62
C LEU A 200 -9.61 13.84 1.69
N VAL A 201 -10.16 13.67 2.90
CA VAL A 201 -11.58 13.36 3.11
C VAL A 201 -12.40 14.64 3.32
N SER A 202 -11.82 15.74 3.80
CA SER A 202 -12.54 17.01 3.92
C SER A 202 -12.73 17.71 2.57
N ASP A 203 -11.75 17.68 1.67
CA ASP A 203 -11.88 18.33 0.34
C ASP A 203 -12.67 17.48 -0.67
N ALA A 204 -12.83 16.19 -0.41
CA ALA A 204 -13.65 15.27 -1.23
C ALA A 204 -15.06 15.01 -0.66
N ALA A 205 -15.38 15.55 0.53
CA ALA A 205 -16.69 15.35 1.16
C ALA A 205 -17.81 16.19 0.52
N ASP A 206 -17.47 17.28 -0.16
CA ASP A 206 -18.47 18.17 -0.78
C ASP A 206 -18.96 17.70 -2.16
N ASP A 207 -18.38 16.63 -2.72
CA ASP A 207 -18.74 16.05 -4.04
C ASP A 207 -19.28 14.60 -3.91
N PHE A 208 -19.73 14.20 -2.72
CA PHE A 208 -19.95 12.80 -2.33
C PHE A 208 -21.44 12.39 -2.34
N GLU A 209 -21.85 11.62 -3.34
CA GLU A 209 -23.18 10.97 -3.40
C GLU A 209 -23.03 9.44 -3.40
N ILE A 210 -23.56 8.79 -2.36
CA ILE A 210 -23.80 7.34 -2.36
C ILE A 210 -25.26 7.14 -2.76
N GLU A 211 -25.51 6.51 -3.91
CA GLU A 211 -26.84 5.99 -4.25
C GLU A 211 -27.13 4.76 -3.38
N SER A 212 -27.75 4.98 -2.22
CA SER A 212 -28.45 3.89 -1.53
C SER A 212 -29.74 3.58 -2.29
N GLY A 213 -29.89 2.33 -2.72
CA GLY A 213 -31.18 1.84 -3.23
C GLY A 213 -32.28 2.08 -2.19
N LYS A 214 -33.48 2.42 -2.66
CA LYS A 214 -34.66 2.75 -1.86
C LYS A 214 -34.88 1.74 -0.72
N ALA A 215 -34.46 2.11 0.49
CA ALA A 215 -34.98 1.54 1.72
C ALA A 215 -36.20 2.38 2.10
N GLU A 216 -37.38 1.77 2.00
CA GLU A 216 -38.61 2.33 2.55
C GLU A 216 -38.44 2.62 4.05
N GLU A 217 -39.03 3.73 4.48
CA GLU A 217 -39.09 4.22 5.86
C GLU A 217 -39.45 3.09 6.84
N THR A 218 -38.43 2.52 7.49
CA THR A 218 -38.61 1.68 8.67
C THR A 218 -37.66 2.14 9.76
N GLY A 219 -38.08 3.20 10.47
CA GLY A 219 -38.09 3.27 11.93
C GLY A 219 -36.84 2.89 12.74
N TYR A 220 -35.63 3.20 12.29
CA TYR A 220 -34.43 3.12 13.13
C TYR A 220 -33.63 4.43 13.11
N ASP A 221 -34.24 5.46 13.68
CA ASP A 221 -33.51 6.65 14.14
C ASP A 221 -32.78 6.33 15.45
N GLN A 222 -31.49 6.03 15.34
CA GLN A 222 -30.53 6.20 16.43
C GLN A 222 -29.10 6.31 15.85
N PHE A 223 -28.83 7.41 15.14
CA PHE A 223 -27.46 7.78 14.81
C PHE A 223 -26.82 8.50 16.00
N SER A 224 -25.68 7.99 16.44
CA SER A 224 -24.92 8.53 17.57
C SER A 224 -23.82 9.47 17.08
N ALA A 225 -23.43 10.47 17.88
CA ALA A 225 -22.30 11.36 17.58
C ALA A 225 -20.96 10.60 17.41
N SER A 226 -20.89 9.32 17.81
CA SER A 226 -19.74 8.42 17.65
C SER A 226 -19.59 7.77 16.26
N ASP A 227 -20.57 7.92 15.35
CA ASP A 227 -20.51 7.27 14.03
C ASP A 227 -19.66 8.04 13.00
N ALA A 228 -19.50 9.36 13.18
CA ALA A 228 -18.78 10.21 12.23
C ALA A 228 -17.30 9.80 12.00
N PRO A 229 -16.49 9.43 13.02
CA PRO A 229 -15.13 8.96 12.80
C PRO A 229 -15.05 7.63 12.04
N ILE A 230 -15.99 6.71 12.28
CA ILE A 230 -16.02 5.40 11.62
C ILE A 230 -16.41 5.56 10.15
N ILE A 231 -17.38 6.44 9.85
CA ILE A 231 -17.77 6.77 8.48
C ILE A 231 -16.56 7.32 7.71
N LYS A 232 -15.83 8.28 8.28
CA LYS A 232 -14.63 8.85 7.66
C LYS A 232 -13.53 7.79 7.44
N LEU A 233 -13.31 6.93 8.44
CA LEU A 233 -12.33 5.85 8.33
C LEU A 233 -12.68 4.88 7.20
N VAL A 234 -13.92 4.41 7.13
CA VAL A 234 -14.37 3.49 6.08
C VAL A 234 -14.25 4.15 4.71
N ASN A 235 -14.76 5.37 4.54
CA ASN A 235 -14.68 6.10 3.28
C ASN A 235 -13.23 6.28 2.83
N GLY A 236 -12.34 6.68 3.74
CA GLY A 236 -10.94 6.82 3.40
C GLY A 236 -10.27 5.49 3.06
N ILE A 237 -10.62 4.37 3.70
CA ILE A 237 -10.07 3.04 3.36
C ILE A 237 -10.43 2.70 1.90
N LEU A 238 -11.67 3.00 1.48
CA LEU A 238 -12.14 2.79 0.10
C LEU A 238 -11.45 3.75 -0.88
N LEU A 239 -11.36 5.04 -0.54
CA LEU A 239 -10.75 6.06 -1.40
C LEU A 239 -9.25 5.80 -1.63
N LYS A 240 -8.49 5.53 -0.56
CA LYS A 240 -7.07 5.18 -0.65
C LYS A 240 -6.86 3.96 -1.53
N ALA A 241 -7.69 2.94 -1.37
CA ALA A 241 -7.62 1.73 -2.16
C ALA A 241 -7.83 2.01 -3.67
N VAL A 242 -8.80 2.84 -4.02
CA VAL A 242 -9.04 3.24 -5.41
C VAL A 242 -7.90 4.11 -5.96
N HIS A 243 -7.41 5.09 -5.19
CA HIS A 243 -6.33 5.98 -5.62
C HIS A 243 -5.02 5.20 -5.83
N GLU A 244 -4.71 4.23 -4.96
CA GLU A 244 -3.52 3.39 -5.09
C GLU A 244 -3.65 2.28 -6.15
N GLY A 245 -4.83 2.12 -6.76
CA GLY A 245 -5.10 1.13 -7.81
C GLY A 245 -5.05 -0.32 -7.30
N VAL A 246 -5.52 -0.57 -6.07
CA VAL A 246 -5.51 -1.92 -5.47
C VAL A 246 -6.68 -2.76 -6.02
N SER A 247 -6.50 -4.07 -6.12
CA SER A 247 -7.53 -4.99 -6.63
C SER A 247 -8.51 -5.44 -5.54
N ASP A 248 -8.01 -5.66 -4.32
CA ASP A 248 -8.78 -6.17 -3.20
C ASP A 248 -8.41 -5.46 -1.89
N ILE A 249 -9.40 -5.21 -1.05
CA ILE A 249 -9.26 -4.73 0.31
C ILE A 249 -9.62 -5.87 1.25
N HIS A 250 -8.73 -6.19 2.17
CA HIS A 250 -8.93 -7.21 3.20
C HIS A 250 -8.96 -6.53 4.57
N ILE A 251 -10.03 -6.74 5.33
CA ILE A 251 -10.18 -6.21 6.68
C ILE A 251 -10.42 -7.39 7.62
N GLU A 252 -9.43 -7.73 8.43
CA GLU A 252 -9.40 -9.00 9.16
C GLU A 252 -9.11 -8.79 10.65
N PRO A 253 -9.99 -9.27 11.55
CA PRO A 253 -9.71 -9.28 12.98
C PRO A 253 -8.80 -10.46 13.37
N PHE A 254 -7.77 -10.16 14.15
CA PHE A 254 -6.90 -11.12 14.84
C PHE A 254 -7.06 -10.99 16.36
N GLU A 255 -6.36 -11.84 17.13
CA GLU A 255 -6.43 -11.89 18.58
C GLU A 255 -6.19 -10.53 19.27
N LYS A 256 -5.22 -9.75 18.78
CA LYS A 256 -4.75 -8.50 19.43
C LYS A 256 -4.93 -7.24 18.60
N ASN A 257 -5.23 -7.37 17.30
CA ASN A 257 -5.42 -6.24 16.41
C ASN A 257 -6.37 -6.60 15.27
N MET A 258 -6.91 -5.58 14.61
CA MET A 258 -7.61 -5.72 13.34
C MET A 258 -6.72 -5.14 12.25
N GLN A 259 -6.59 -5.79 11.11
CA GLN A 259 -5.65 -5.36 10.06
C GLN A 259 -6.40 -5.03 8.78
N VAL A 260 -5.98 -3.96 8.12
CA VAL A 260 -6.38 -3.66 6.74
C VAL A 260 -5.18 -3.97 5.84
N ARG A 261 -5.38 -4.88 4.90
CA ARG A 261 -4.40 -5.26 3.89
C ARG A 261 -4.96 -4.96 2.51
N TYR A 262 -4.10 -4.51 1.61
CA TYR A 262 -4.47 -4.31 0.21
C TYR A 262 -3.77 -5.35 -0.64
N ARG A 263 -4.46 -5.82 -1.68
CA ARG A 263 -3.84 -6.59 -2.75
C ARG A 263 -3.55 -5.66 -3.92
N LYS A 264 -2.28 -5.52 -4.29
CA LYS A 264 -1.82 -4.78 -5.47
C LYS A 264 -0.90 -5.66 -6.28
N ASP A 265 -1.13 -5.75 -7.58
CA ASP A 265 -0.38 -6.60 -8.51
C ASP A 265 -0.25 -8.07 -8.04
N GLY A 266 -1.33 -8.59 -7.44
CA GLY A 266 -1.42 -9.94 -6.89
C GLY A 266 -0.78 -10.14 -5.51
N SER A 267 0.03 -9.19 -5.02
CA SER A 267 0.67 -9.25 -3.70
C SER A 267 -0.18 -8.57 -2.61
N LEU A 268 -0.29 -9.24 -1.47
CA LEU A 268 -0.87 -8.66 -0.25
C LEU A 268 0.17 -7.83 0.49
N PHE A 269 -0.18 -6.61 0.86
CA PHE A 269 0.61 -5.78 1.77
C PHE A 269 -0.26 -5.18 2.86
N LYS A 270 0.32 -4.98 4.04
CA LYS A 270 -0.37 -4.40 5.19
C LYS A 270 -0.42 -2.89 5.02
N SER A 271 -1.64 -2.33 4.99
CA SER A 271 -1.87 -0.89 4.88
C SER A 271 -1.91 -0.23 6.26
N MET A 272 -2.68 -0.79 7.20
CA MET A 272 -2.83 -0.25 8.55
C MET A 272 -3.28 -1.31 9.56
N ASN A 273 -3.07 -0.99 10.84
CA ASN A 273 -3.64 -1.71 11.97
C ASN A 273 -4.71 -0.84 12.63
N LEU A 274 -5.82 -1.45 12.98
CA LEU A 274 -6.97 -0.85 13.65
C LEU A 274 -7.14 -1.47 15.05
N PRO A 275 -7.57 -0.68 16.06
CA PRO A 275 -7.83 -1.20 17.39
C PRO A 275 -9.07 -2.11 17.39
N LEU A 276 -9.06 -3.16 18.22
CA LEU A 276 -10.18 -4.10 18.29
C LEU A 276 -11.48 -3.47 18.82
N THR A 277 -11.39 -2.33 19.51
CA THR A 277 -12.54 -1.58 20.05
C THR A 277 -13.50 -1.13 18.96
N ILE A 278 -13.00 -0.81 17.76
CA ILE A 278 -13.83 -0.31 16.64
C ILE A 278 -14.31 -1.41 15.70
N LYS A 279 -13.96 -2.69 15.96
CA LYS A 279 -14.25 -3.83 15.09
C LYS A 279 -15.74 -3.92 14.72
N ASN A 280 -16.62 -3.88 15.71
CA ASN A 280 -18.05 -4.04 15.49
C ASN A 280 -18.66 -2.85 14.73
N ALA A 281 -18.18 -1.63 15.01
CA ALA A 281 -18.65 -0.43 14.33
C ALA A 281 -18.23 -0.41 12.86
N LEU A 282 -16.98 -0.79 12.56
CA LEU A 282 -16.48 -0.89 11.19
C LEU A 282 -17.24 -1.95 10.40
N VAL A 283 -17.45 -3.14 10.98
CA VAL A 283 -18.22 -4.21 10.34
C VAL A 283 -19.66 -3.77 10.06
N ALA A 284 -20.32 -3.14 11.04
CA ALA A 284 -21.67 -2.62 10.85
C ALA A 284 -21.73 -1.57 9.73
N ARG A 285 -20.76 -0.64 9.68
CA ARG A 285 -20.71 0.38 8.62
C ARG A 285 -20.52 -0.23 7.24
N MET A 286 -19.63 -1.22 7.10
CA MET A 286 -19.45 -1.93 5.83
C MET A 286 -20.71 -2.70 5.41
N LYS A 287 -21.39 -3.35 6.35
CA LYS A 287 -22.67 -4.04 6.10
C LYS A 287 -23.77 -3.07 5.65
N ILE A 288 -23.89 -1.91 6.28
CA ILE A 288 -24.84 -0.86 5.87
C ILE A 288 -24.58 -0.42 4.43
N LEU A 289 -23.31 -0.14 4.08
CA LEU A 289 -22.96 0.30 2.73
C LEU A 289 -23.27 -0.76 1.65
N ALA A 290 -23.18 -2.04 2.02
CA ALA A 290 -23.37 -3.18 1.13
C ALA A 290 -24.79 -3.77 1.15
N ASP A 291 -25.73 -3.12 1.86
CA ASP A 291 -27.11 -3.58 2.07
C ASP A 291 -27.21 -4.99 2.70
N LEU A 292 -26.38 -5.24 3.73
CA LEU A 292 -26.27 -6.52 4.43
C LEU A 292 -26.93 -6.49 5.80
N ASN A 293 -27.34 -7.66 6.30
CA ASN A 293 -27.93 -7.79 7.62
C ASN A 293 -26.87 -7.63 8.73
N ILE A 294 -26.95 -6.52 9.47
CA ILE A 294 -26.04 -6.13 10.55
C ILE A 294 -26.18 -7.06 11.78
N THR A 295 -27.40 -7.58 12.01
CA THR A 295 -27.71 -8.42 13.17
C THR A 295 -27.19 -9.85 13.00
N GLU A 296 -27.16 -10.34 11.76
CA GLU A 296 -26.65 -11.67 11.47
C GLU A 296 -25.12 -11.63 11.32
N ARG A 297 -24.43 -12.44 12.12
CA ARG A 297 -22.97 -12.45 12.24
C ARG A 297 -22.34 -13.83 12.16
N ARG A 298 -23.16 -14.86 11.99
CA ARG A 298 -22.78 -16.27 12.11
C ARG A 298 -22.73 -16.99 10.77
N VAL A 299 -23.20 -16.35 9.71
CA VAL A 299 -23.15 -16.87 8.34
C VAL A 299 -22.45 -15.86 7.42
N PRO A 300 -21.80 -16.34 6.34
CA PRO A 300 -21.29 -15.45 5.30
C PRO A 300 -22.39 -14.62 4.67
N GLN A 301 -22.06 -13.41 4.23
CA GLN A 301 -22.98 -12.55 3.47
C GLN A 301 -22.23 -11.83 2.36
N ASP A 302 -22.85 -11.72 1.18
CA ASP A 302 -22.30 -11.06 0.01
C ASP A 302 -23.19 -9.90 -0.43
N GLY A 303 -22.57 -8.78 -0.79
CA GLY A 303 -23.26 -7.54 -1.14
C GLY A 303 -22.47 -6.70 -2.13
N ARG A 304 -23.00 -5.51 -2.45
CA ARG A 304 -22.33 -4.58 -3.36
C ARG A 304 -22.40 -3.16 -2.82
N ILE A 305 -21.31 -2.42 -2.94
CA ILE A 305 -21.25 -0.99 -2.65
C ILE A 305 -21.03 -0.27 -3.97
N LYS A 306 -21.89 0.71 -4.30
CA LYS A 306 -21.65 1.63 -5.41
C LYS A 306 -21.13 2.94 -4.85
N MET A 307 -19.98 3.39 -5.36
CA MET A 307 -19.34 4.61 -4.90
C MET A 307 -19.03 5.52 -6.08
N ARG A 308 -19.47 6.77 -6.03
CA ARG A 308 -19.00 7.82 -6.94
C ARG A 308 -17.81 8.55 -6.32
N ILE A 309 -16.78 8.76 -7.12
CA ILE A 309 -15.57 9.50 -6.77
C ILE A 309 -15.49 10.68 -7.74
N GLY A 310 -15.83 11.87 -7.23
CA GLY A 310 -16.00 13.07 -8.04
C GLY A 310 -17.12 12.94 -9.08
N ARG A 311 -17.08 13.78 -10.12
CA ARG A 311 -18.17 13.89 -11.10
C ARG A 311 -18.28 12.72 -12.08
N ASN A 312 -17.17 12.08 -12.45
CA ASN A 312 -17.13 11.16 -13.61
C ASN A 312 -16.70 9.72 -13.29
N LYS A 313 -16.30 9.39 -12.07
CA LYS A 313 -15.80 8.05 -11.76
C LYS A 313 -16.77 7.31 -10.84
N ALA A 314 -17.40 6.25 -11.36
CA ALA A 314 -18.20 5.32 -10.59
C ALA A 314 -17.40 4.02 -10.39
N VAL A 315 -17.24 3.60 -9.14
CA VAL A 315 -16.55 2.38 -8.74
C VAL A 315 -17.54 1.49 -8.00
N ASP A 316 -17.63 0.24 -8.43
CA ASP A 316 -18.43 -0.76 -7.75
C ASP A 316 -17.51 -1.65 -6.90
N PHE A 317 -17.92 -1.98 -5.68
CA PHE A 317 -17.22 -2.95 -4.83
C PHE A 317 -18.11 -4.16 -4.64
N ARG A 318 -17.56 -5.36 -4.83
CA ARG A 318 -18.19 -6.58 -4.34
C ARG A 318 -17.69 -6.86 -2.94
N VAL A 319 -18.59 -6.98 -1.98
CA VAL A 319 -18.28 -7.15 -0.57
C VAL A 319 -18.66 -8.55 -0.15
N SER A 320 -17.75 -9.23 0.54
CA SER A 320 -18.02 -10.51 1.20
C SER A 320 -17.63 -10.41 2.66
N THR A 321 -18.53 -10.86 3.54
CA THR A 321 -18.30 -10.94 4.98
C THR A 321 -18.26 -12.40 5.40
N LEU A 322 -17.31 -12.75 6.27
CA LEU A 322 -17.09 -14.12 6.73
C LEU A 322 -16.87 -14.14 8.25
N PRO A 323 -17.64 -14.93 9.01
CA PRO A 323 -17.38 -15.14 10.44
C PRO A 323 -16.03 -15.85 10.66
N LEU A 324 -15.13 -15.22 11.41
CA LEU A 324 -13.82 -15.77 11.83
C LEU A 324 -13.77 -15.92 13.36
N LEU A 325 -12.71 -16.56 13.87
CA LEU A 325 -12.52 -16.83 15.30
C LEU A 325 -12.59 -15.55 16.17
N TYR A 326 -12.03 -14.44 15.69
CA TYR A 326 -11.91 -13.19 16.44
C TYR A 326 -12.91 -12.10 15.99
N GLY A 327 -13.90 -12.45 15.17
CA GLY A 327 -14.90 -11.52 14.63
C GLY A 327 -15.14 -11.75 13.14
N GLU A 328 -15.83 -10.84 12.46
CA GLU A 328 -16.05 -10.96 11.02
C GLU A 328 -14.88 -10.39 10.22
N GLY A 329 -14.39 -11.17 9.26
CA GLY A 329 -13.52 -10.69 8.20
C GLY A 329 -14.35 -10.13 7.04
N ILE A 330 -13.84 -9.07 6.41
CA ILE A 330 -14.46 -8.43 5.25
C ILE A 330 -13.46 -8.38 4.12
N VAL A 331 -13.90 -8.80 2.94
CA VAL A 331 -13.12 -8.67 1.70
C VAL A 331 -13.95 -7.85 0.71
N LEU A 332 -13.34 -6.81 0.15
CA LEU A 332 -13.92 -6.02 -0.92
C LEU A 332 -13.08 -6.18 -2.18
N ARG A 333 -13.71 -6.55 -3.29
CA ARG A 333 -13.09 -6.51 -4.61
C ARG A 333 -13.49 -5.24 -5.33
N ILE A 334 -12.51 -4.46 -5.77
CA ILE A 334 -12.74 -3.20 -6.48
C ILE A 334 -13.00 -3.49 -7.96
N LEU A 335 -14.14 -3.04 -8.47
CA LEU A 335 -14.51 -3.09 -9.87
C LEU A 335 -14.52 -1.66 -10.41
N ASP A 336 -13.37 -1.24 -10.92
CA ASP A 336 -13.23 0.05 -11.59
C ASP A 336 -13.64 -0.09 -13.07
N LYS A 337 -14.78 0.49 -13.45
CA LYS A 337 -15.28 0.46 -14.83
C LYS A 337 -14.36 1.21 -15.81
N SER A 338 -13.58 2.16 -15.31
CA SER A 338 -12.70 3.00 -16.13
C SER A 338 -11.32 2.39 -16.40
N SER A 339 -10.92 1.35 -15.65
CA SER A 339 -9.61 0.71 -15.78
C SER A 339 -9.57 -0.40 -16.83
N LEU A 340 -10.71 -0.75 -17.43
CA LEU A 340 -10.77 -1.75 -18.47
C LEU A 340 -10.28 -1.16 -19.80
N ASP A 341 -8.96 -1.15 -19.98
CA ASP A 341 -8.32 -0.81 -21.25
C ASP A 341 -8.58 -1.97 -22.23
N VAL A 342 -9.76 -1.98 -22.87
CA VAL A 342 -10.25 -3.04 -23.79
C VAL A 342 -9.53 -3.07 -25.14
N ASP A 343 -8.45 -2.32 -25.27
CA ASP A 343 -7.62 -2.35 -26.45
C ASP A 343 -6.68 -3.56 -26.40
N LEU A 344 -6.96 -4.56 -27.24
CA LEU A 344 -6.14 -5.76 -27.39
C LEU A 344 -4.65 -5.43 -27.67
N THR A 345 -4.35 -4.29 -28.28
CA THR A 345 -2.96 -3.90 -28.60
C THR A 345 -2.13 -3.57 -27.36
N LYS A 346 -2.79 -3.21 -26.24
CA LYS A 346 -2.11 -2.81 -24.99
C LYS A 346 -1.91 -3.96 -24.01
N LEU A 347 -2.47 -5.15 -24.29
CA LEU A 347 -2.42 -6.31 -23.40
C LEU A 347 -1.03 -7.00 -23.35
N GLY A 348 -0.09 -6.59 -24.20
CA GLY A 348 1.28 -7.09 -24.19
C GLY A 348 1.49 -8.38 -24.97
N PHE A 349 0.69 -8.62 -26.01
CA PHE A 349 0.94 -9.70 -26.95
C PHE A 349 2.18 -9.42 -27.80
N GLU A 350 2.98 -10.44 -28.04
CA GLU A 350 3.99 -10.43 -29.09
C GLU A 350 3.33 -10.29 -30.47
N VAL A 351 4.08 -9.77 -31.44
CA VAL A 351 3.57 -9.45 -32.79
C VAL A 351 2.96 -10.68 -33.47
N GLU A 352 3.64 -11.82 -33.40
CA GLU A 352 3.18 -13.07 -34.02
C GLU A 352 1.94 -13.65 -33.33
N THR A 353 1.94 -13.65 -31.99
CA THR A 353 0.83 -14.11 -31.17
C THR A 353 -0.41 -13.24 -31.40
N TYR A 354 -0.23 -11.91 -31.46
CA TYR A 354 -1.31 -10.97 -31.76
C TYR A 354 -1.87 -11.17 -33.17
N ALA A 355 -1.00 -11.35 -34.17
CA ALA A 355 -1.44 -11.63 -35.54
C ALA A 355 -2.23 -12.94 -35.65
N THR A 356 -1.81 -13.96 -34.90
CA THR A 356 -2.53 -15.25 -34.84
C THR A 356 -3.87 -15.10 -34.14
N LEU A 357 -3.93 -14.42 -33.00
CA LEU A 357 -5.19 -14.12 -32.31
C LEU A 357 -6.15 -13.35 -33.23
N LYS A 358 -5.67 -12.28 -33.90
CA LYS A 358 -6.48 -11.48 -34.81
C LYS A 358 -7.05 -12.30 -35.97
N ARG A 359 -6.26 -13.23 -36.52
CA ARG A 359 -6.73 -14.17 -37.55
C ARG A 359 -7.86 -15.06 -37.01
N CYS A 360 -7.70 -15.61 -35.81
CA CYS A 360 -8.71 -16.47 -35.17
C CYS A 360 -9.99 -15.69 -34.81
N LEU A 361 -9.89 -14.42 -34.42
CA LEU A 361 -11.05 -13.57 -34.14
C LEU A 361 -11.86 -13.22 -35.39
N GLN A 362 -11.26 -13.32 -36.59
CA GLN A 362 -11.93 -13.10 -37.87
C GLN A 362 -12.55 -14.38 -38.44
N SER A 363 -12.39 -15.53 -37.78
CA SER A 363 -13.00 -16.78 -38.19
C SER A 363 -14.53 -16.71 -38.03
N PRO A 364 -15.31 -17.26 -38.99
CA PRO A 364 -16.77 -17.24 -38.91
C PRO A 364 -17.32 -18.13 -37.78
N GLN A 365 -16.58 -19.18 -37.43
CA GLN A 365 -16.96 -20.11 -36.37
C GLN A 365 -15.72 -20.68 -35.69
N GLY A 366 -15.94 -21.29 -34.53
CA GLY A 366 -14.90 -22.06 -33.83
C GLY A 366 -14.83 -21.75 -32.34
N LEU A 367 -14.07 -22.57 -31.62
CA LEU A 367 -13.89 -22.47 -30.18
C LEU A 367 -12.53 -21.85 -29.86
N LEU A 368 -12.55 -20.71 -29.17
CA LEU A 368 -11.36 -20.04 -28.63
C LEU A 368 -11.36 -20.15 -27.10
N LEU A 369 -10.31 -20.77 -26.56
CA LEU A 369 -10.16 -21.00 -25.13
C LEU A 369 -9.04 -20.13 -24.58
N VAL A 370 -9.37 -19.28 -23.60
CA VAL A 370 -8.37 -18.53 -22.83
C VAL A 370 -8.14 -19.24 -21.50
N THR A 371 -6.91 -19.66 -21.23
CA THR A 371 -6.56 -20.49 -20.08
C THR A 371 -5.51 -19.85 -19.20
N GLY A 372 -5.45 -20.33 -17.96
CA GLY A 372 -4.52 -19.85 -16.96
C GLY A 372 -5.11 -19.91 -15.54
N PRO A 373 -4.28 -19.72 -14.51
CA PRO A 373 -4.73 -19.70 -13.13
C PRO A 373 -5.68 -18.52 -12.84
N THR A 374 -6.25 -18.50 -11.64
CA THR A 374 -7.03 -17.35 -11.17
C THR A 374 -6.18 -16.09 -11.15
N GLY A 375 -6.73 -14.97 -11.61
CA GLY A 375 -6.00 -13.69 -11.67
C GLY A 375 -5.00 -13.57 -12.83
N SER A 376 -5.02 -14.47 -13.82
CA SER A 376 -4.15 -14.37 -14.99
C SER A 376 -4.65 -13.41 -16.08
N GLY A 377 -5.76 -12.69 -15.86
CA GLY A 377 -6.30 -11.72 -16.81
C GLY A 377 -7.18 -12.30 -17.92
N LYS A 378 -7.66 -13.55 -17.80
CA LYS A 378 -8.49 -14.21 -18.82
C LYS A 378 -9.71 -13.40 -19.23
N THR A 379 -10.47 -12.90 -18.26
CA THR A 379 -11.68 -12.10 -18.48
C THR A 379 -11.37 -10.81 -19.22
N VAL A 380 -10.25 -10.15 -18.89
CA VAL A 380 -9.83 -8.91 -19.57
C VAL A 380 -9.53 -9.17 -21.04
N THR A 381 -8.80 -10.25 -21.33
CA THR A 381 -8.51 -10.67 -22.70
C THR A 381 -9.78 -11.02 -23.47
N LEU A 382 -10.70 -11.78 -22.87
CA LEU A 382 -11.98 -12.11 -23.48
C LEU A 382 -12.83 -10.86 -23.77
N TYR A 383 -12.97 -9.97 -22.79
CA TYR A 383 -13.72 -8.73 -22.99
C TYR A 383 -13.09 -7.83 -24.05
N SER A 384 -11.77 -7.74 -24.11
CA SER A 384 -11.06 -6.98 -25.16
C SER A 384 -11.31 -7.59 -26.54
N ALA A 385 -11.31 -8.93 -26.64
CA ALA A 385 -11.64 -9.64 -27.86
C ALA A 385 -13.10 -9.39 -28.29
N LEU A 386 -14.06 -9.57 -27.39
CA LEU A 386 -15.48 -9.31 -27.67
C LEU A 386 -15.73 -7.86 -28.06
N ASN A 387 -15.12 -6.91 -27.37
CA ASN A 387 -15.26 -5.49 -27.69
C ASN A 387 -14.67 -5.14 -29.06
N SER A 388 -13.58 -5.80 -29.48
CA SER A 388 -13.03 -5.62 -30.84
C SER A 388 -13.95 -6.13 -31.95
N LEU A 389 -14.87 -7.04 -31.62
CA LEU A 389 -15.86 -7.64 -32.52
C LEU A 389 -17.26 -7.00 -32.37
N ASN A 390 -17.44 -6.11 -31.40
CA ASN A 390 -18.71 -5.48 -31.08
C ASN A 390 -19.08 -4.43 -32.14
N LYS A 391 -19.86 -4.86 -33.13
CA LYS A 391 -20.41 -4.04 -34.21
C LYS A 391 -21.93 -4.18 -34.24
N GLU A 392 -22.62 -3.19 -34.81
CA GLU A 392 -24.10 -3.19 -34.85
C GLU A 392 -24.70 -4.37 -35.61
N ASP A 393 -23.95 -4.96 -36.54
CA ASP A 393 -24.33 -6.11 -37.36
C ASP A 393 -23.97 -7.48 -36.75
N ILE A 394 -23.39 -7.51 -35.55
CA ILE A 394 -22.94 -8.74 -34.88
C ILE A 394 -23.65 -8.88 -33.53
N LYS A 395 -24.41 -9.96 -33.35
CA LYS A 395 -25.09 -10.26 -32.09
C LYS A 395 -24.19 -11.08 -31.17
N ILE A 396 -23.78 -10.45 -30.06
CA ILE A 396 -22.95 -11.08 -29.02
C ILE A 396 -23.81 -11.41 -27.79
N LEU A 397 -23.77 -12.67 -27.36
CA LEU A 397 -24.41 -13.16 -26.13
C LEU A 397 -23.37 -13.74 -25.17
N THR A 398 -23.42 -13.35 -23.90
CA THR A 398 -22.49 -13.89 -22.87
C THR A 398 -23.26 -14.49 -21.69
N ALA A 399 -22.77 -15.59 -21.15
CA ALA A 399 -23.23 -16.19 -19.89
C ALA A 399 -22.07 -16.16 -18.89
N GLU A 400 -22.27 -15.53 -17.73
CA GLU A 400 -21.18 -15.19 -16.81
C GLU A 400 -21.60 -15.35 -15.34
N ASP A 401 -20.65 -15.67 -14.46
CA ASP A 401 -20.89 -15.91 -13.04
C ASP A 401 -19.89 -15.13 -12.15
N PRO A 402 -20.17 -13.86 -11.80
CA PRO A 402 -21.18 -12.96 -12.36
C PRO A 402 -20.60 -12.04 -13.44
N VAL A 403 -21.46 -11.30 -14.14
CA VAL A 403 -21.03 -10.21 -15.04
C VAL A 403 -20.23 -9.16 -14.25
N GLU A 404 -18.97 -8.95 -14.67
CA GLU A 404 -18.04 -8.01 -14.04
C GLU A 404 -18.25 -6.57 -14.54
N PHE A 405 -18.37 -6.41 -15.86
CA PHE A 405 -18.54 -5.12 -16.54
C PHE A 405 -19.69 -5.18 -17.54
N ASN A 406 -20.43 -4.08 -17.67
CA ASN A 406 -21.52 -3.95 -18.62
C ASN A 406 -21.02 -3.29 -19.91
N PHE A 407 -21.20 -3.97 -21.05
CA PHE A 407 -20.85 -3.46 -22.36
C PHE A 407 -22.07 -3.06 -23.16
N LYS A 408 -22.06 -1.82 -23.66
CA LYS A 408 -23.04 -1.40 -24.66
C LYS A 408 -22.86 -2.25 -25.93
N GLY A 409 -23.96 -2.83 -26.43
CA GLY A 409 -23.97 -3.66 -27.65
C GLY A 409 -23.78 -5.16 -27.41
N ILE A 410 -23.44 -5.58 -26.18
CA ILE A 410 -23.31 -6.99 -25.82
C ILE A 410 -24.43 -7.37 -24.85
N ASN A 411 -25.13 -8.47 -25.11
CA ASN A 411 -26.17 -8.96 -24.19
C ASN A 411 -25.54 -9.94 -23.19
N GLN A 412 -25.48 -9.55 -21.92
CA GLN A 412 -24.80 -10.30 -20.89
C GLN A 412 -25.80 -10.89 -19.88
N VAL A 413 -25.74 -12.21 -19.67
CA VAL A 413 -26.61 -12.97 -18.78
C VAL A 413 -25.81 -13.40 -17.55
N ASN A 414 -26.34 -13.09 -16.36
CA ASN A 414 -25.80 -13.63 -15.13
C ASN A 414 -26.31 -15.05 -14.90
N VAL A 415 -25.40 -15.95 -14.53
CA VAL A 415 -25.75 -17.26 -13.98
C VAL A 415 -26.41 -17.06 -12.63
N ASN A 416 -27.54 -17.74 -12.43
CA ASN A 416 -28.24 -17.80 -11.16
C ASN A 416 -28.78 -19.21 -10.99
N VAL A 417 -28.07 -20.00 -10.18
CA VAL A 417 -28.38 -21.42 -9.95
C VAL A 417 -29.71 -21.59 -9.20
N GLU A 418 -30.07 -20.67 -8.30
CA GLU A 418 -31.29 -20.76 -7.48
C GLU A 418 -32.57 -20.73 -8.32
N VAL A 419 -32.58 -19.93 -9.40
CA VAL A 419 -33.70 -19.84 -10.35
C VAL A 419 -33.53 -20.76 -11.56
N GLY A 420 -32.48 -21.59 -11.59
CA GLY A 420 -32.20 -22.54 -12.68
C GLY A 420 -31.51 -21.94 -13.91
N MET A 421 -31.05 -20.69 -13.86
CA MET A 421 -30.27 -20.05 -14.93
C MET A 421 -28.79 -20.47 -14.85
N THR A 422 -28.49 -21.71 -15.25
CA THR A 422 -27.12 -22.27 -15.28
C THR A 422 -26.40 -21.99 -16.60
N PHE A 423 -25.08 -22.22 -16.69
CA PHE A 423 -24.35 -22.13 -17.97
C PHE A 423 -25.00 -22.99 -19.08
N PRO A 424 -25.31 -24.29 -18.89
CA PRO A 424 -26.01 -25.08 -19.90
C PRO A 424 -27.38 -24.51 -20.28
N ALA A 425 -28.14 -23.96 -19.33
CA ALA A 425 -29.44 -23.37 -19.60
C ALA A 425 -29.32 -22.12 -20.48
N ALA A 426 -28.39 -21.22 -20.15
CA ALA A 426 -28.10 -20.01 -20.93
C ALA A 426 -27.62 -20.36 -22.34
N LEU A 427 -26.66 -21.28 -22.48
CA LEU A 427 -26.16 -21.77 -23.77
C LEU A 427 -27.28 -22.35 -24.66
N ARG A 428 -28.16 -23.19 -24.09
CA ARG A 428 -29.32 -23.71 -24.84
C ARG A 428 -30.29 -22.60 -25.26
N ALA A 429 -30.44 -21.56 -24.45
CA ALA A 429 -31.25 -20.41 -24.80
C ALA A 429 -30.60 -19.58 -25.92
N PHE A 430 -29.29 -19.37 -25.88
CA PHE A 430 -28.53 -18.63 -26.89
C PHE A 430 -28.70 -19.23 -28.28
N LEU A 431 -28.68 -20.55 -28.43
CA LEU A 431 -28.92 -21.20 -29.73
C LEU A 431 -30.31 -20.94 -30.34
N ARG A 432 -31.27 -20.38 -29.57
CA ARG A 432 -32.58 -19.94 -30.06
C ARG A 432 -32.70 -18.42 -30.16
N GLN A 433 -31.62 -17.70 -29.88
CA GLN A 433 -31.55 -16.24 -29.92
C GLN A 433 -30.80 -15.73 -31.15
N ASP A 434 -30.44 -16.60 -32.10
CA ASP A 434 -29.73 -16.21 -33.34
C ASP A 434 -28.44 -15.39 -33.10
N PRO A 435 -27.48 -15.87 -32.27
CA PRO A 435 -26.23 -15.19 -32.03
C PRO A 435 -25.21 -15.43 -33.15
N ASP A 436 -24.29 -14.50 -33.35
CA ASP A 436 -23.07 -14.73 -34.13
C ASP A 436 -21.93 -15.19 -33.22
N ILE A 437 -21.85 -14.58 -32.03
CA ILE A 437 -20.78 -14.81 -31.06
C ILE A 437 -21.39 -15.19 -29.71
N ILE A 438 -20.84 -16.25 -29.11
CA ILE A 438 -21.20 -16.72 -27.78
C ILE A 438 -19.97 -16.66 -26.88
N MET A 439 -20.11 -16.11 -25.68
CA MET A 439 -19.11 -16.25 -24.62
C MET A 439 -19.69 -16.97 -23.41
N VAL A 440 -18.96 -17.97 -22.92
CA VAL A 440 -19.30 -18.70 -21.69
C VAL A 440 -18.17 -18.45 -20.71
N GLY A 441 -18.49 -17.89 -19.54
CA GLY A 441 -17.50 -17.46 -18.55
C GLY A 441 -16.43 -18.53 -18.27
N GLU A 442 -16.86 -19.78 -18.14
CA GLU A 442 -15.96 -20.93 -18.01
C GLU A 442 -16.63 -22.24 -18.38
N ILE A 443 -15.81 -23.24 -18.72
CA ILE A 443 -16.24 -24.64 -18.90
C ILE A 443 -15.76 -25.45 -17.69
N ARG A 444 -16.70 -25.88 -16.85
CA ARG A 444 -16.43 -26.73 -15.67
C ARG A 444 -16.88 -28.18 -15.87
N ASP A 445 -17.96 -28.38 -16.61
CA ASP A 445 -18.66 -29.65 -16.76
C ASP A 445 -18.85 -30.05 -18.24
N ILE A 446 -19.20 -31.32 -18.44
CA ILE A 446 -19.37 -31.91 -19.78
C ILE A 446 -20.56 -31.30 -20.53
N ASP A 447 -21.65 -30.96 -19.85
CA ASP A 447 -22.86 -30.42 -20.49
C ASP A 447 -22.55 -29.06 -21.13
N THR A 448 -21.89 -28.18 -20.37
CA THR A 448 -21.43 -26.87 -20.84
C THR A 448 -20.45 -27.02 -22.01
N ALA A 449 -19.46 -27.91 -21.87
CA ALA A 449 -18.46 -28.18 -22.90
C ALA A 449 -19.08 -28.69 -24.21
N GLU A 450 -20.03 -29.64 -24.10
CA GLU A 450 -20.67 -30.27 -25.25
C GLU A 450 -21.52 -29.26 -26.03
N ILE A 451 -22.28 -28.42 -25.34
CA ILE A 451 -23.11 -27.39 -26.01
C ILE A 451 -22.21 -26.31 -26.65
N ALA A 452 -21.15 -25.89 -25.96
CA ALA A 452 -20.21 -24.89 -26.49
C ALA A 452 -19.52 -25.39 -27.77
N ILE A 453 -19.06 -26.64 -27.79
CA ILE A 453 -18.46 -27.25 -28.98
C ILE A 453 -19.48 -27.41 -30.10
N LYS A 454 -20.70 -27.89 -29.81
CA LYS A 454 -21.75 -27.98 -30.82
C LYS A 454 -22.05 -26.61 -31.44
N ALA A 455 -22.16 -25.57 -30.63
CA ALA A 455 -22.34 -24.20 -31.12
C ALA A 455 -21.19 -23.77 -32.05
N ALA A 456 -19.95 -24.05 -31.66
CA ALA A 456 -18.76 -23.76 -32.46
C ALA A 456 -18.73 -24.52 -33.80
N MET A 457 -19.24 -25.76 -33.83
CA MET A 457 -19.35 -26.56 -35.05
C MET A 457 -20.50 -26.09 -35.96
N THR A 458 -21.53 -25.47 -35.39
CA THR A 458 -22.74 -25.05 -36.12
C THR A 458 -22.73 -23.56 -36.46
N GLY A 459 -21.58 -22.98 -36.79
CA GLY A 459 -21.52 -21.61 -37.34
C GLY A 459 -21.29 -20.48 -36.35
N HIS A 460 -21.02 -20.75 -35.07
CA HIS A 460 -20.83 -19.70 -34.06
C HIS A 460 -19.36 -19.55 -33.69
N LEU A 461 -18.93 -18.32 -33.42
CA LEU A 461 -17.65 -18.09 -32.75
C LEU A 461 -17.87 -18.15 -31.23
N VAL A 462 -17.24 -19.10 -30.57
CA VAL A 462 -17.45 -19.41 -29.15
C VAL A 462 -16.19 -19.12 -28.35
N PHE A 463 -16.34 -18.32 -27.31
CA PHE A 463 -15.28 -17.98 -26.36
C PHE A 463 -15.54 -18.63 -25.02
N SER A 464 -14.51 -19.20 -24.40
CA SER A 464 -14.61 -19.61 -23.00
C SER A 464 -13.27 -19.64 -22.27
N THR A 465 -13.31 -19.93 -20.98
CA THR A 465 -12.12 -20.11 -20.15
C THR A 465 -12.03 -21.49 -19.52
N LEU A 466 -10.79 -21.93 -19.31
CA LEU A 466 -10.45 -23.11 -18.50
C LEU A 466 -9.30 -22.79 -17.54
N HIS A 467 -9.25 -23.54 -16.44
CA HIS A 467 -8.19 -23.47 -15.43
C HIS A 467 -7.09 -24.50 -15.70
N THR A 468 -6.33 -24.31 -16.78
CA THR A 468 -5.14 -25.10 -17.11
C THR A 468 -3.89 -24.23 -17.12
N ASN A 469 -2.72 -24.85 -16.94
CA ASN A 469 -1.46 -24.12 -16.77
C ASN A 469 -0.71 -23.86 -18.09
N ASP A 470 -1.10 -24.53 -19.17
CA ASP A 470 -0.49 -24.42 -20.50
C ASP A 470 -1.52 -24.77 -21.60
N SER A 471 -1.18 -24.46 -22.85
CA SER A 471 -2.08 -24.67 -24.00
C SER A 471 -2.34 -26.16 -24.30
N PRO A 472 -1.33 -27.05 -24.40
CA PRO A 472 -1.57 -28.48 -24.67
C PRO A 472 -2.41 -29.20 -23.60
N ALA A 473 -2.18 -28.91 -22.31
CA ALA A 473 -2.95 -29.50 -21.20
C ALA A 473 -4.43 -29.13 -21.26
N THR A 474 -4.79 -28.03 -21.94
CA THR A 474 -6.18 -27.66 -22.18
C THR A 474 -6.90 -28.68 -23.06
N VAL A 475 -6.22 -29.20 -24.09
CA VAL A 475 -6.77 -30.24 -24.96
C VAL A 475 -6.99 -31.53 -24.16
N ALA A 476 -6.00 -31.94 -23.38
CA ALA A 476 -6.12 -33.10 -22.50
C ALA A 476 -7.27 -32.93 -21.49
N ARG A 477 -7.37 -31.75 -20.86
CA ARG A 477 -8.44 -31.44 -19.90
C ARG A 477 -9.85 -31.52 -20.53
N MET A 478 -10.01 -31.06 -21.76
CA MET A 478 -11.30 -31.18 -22.47
C MET A 478 -11.67 -32.65 -22.71
N VAL A 479 -10.70 -33.47 -23.10
CA VAL A 479 -10.89 -34.93 -23.24
C VAL A 479 -11.23 -35.57 -21.89
N ASP A 480 -10.55 -35.18 -20.81
CA ASP A 480 -10.79 -35.70 -19.46
C ASP A 480 -12.18 -35.33 -18.90
N ILE A 481 -12.71 -34.17 -19.29
CA ILE A 481 -14.10 -33.76 -18.96
C ILE A 481 -15.12 -34.67 -19.68
N GLY A 482 -14.69 -35.40 -20.71
CA GLY A 482 -15.50 -36.37 -21.44
C GLY A 482 -15.84 -35.95 -22.87
N ILE A 483 -15.20 -34.89 -23.39
CA ILE A 483 -15.40 -34.49 -24.79
C ILE A 483 -14.65 -35.45 -25.72
N PRO A 484 -15.34 -36.07 -26.70
CA PRO A 484 -14.70 -36.90 -27.69
C PRO A 484 -13.65 -36.14 -28.51
N PRO A 485 -12.44 -36.70 -28.71
CA PRO A 485 -11.34 -36.00 -29.39
C PRO A 485 -11.67 -35.48 -30.79
N TYR A 486 -12.52 -36.18 -31.54
CA TYR A 486 -12.92 -35.76 -32.90
C TYR A 486 -13.77 -34.47 -32.90
N MET A 487 -14.60 -34.27 -31.87
CA MET A 487 -15.39 -33.03 -31.71
C MET A 487 -14.48 -31.86 -31.37
N LEU A 488 -13.48 -32.10 -30.52
CA LEU A 488 -12.50 -31.07 -30.18
C LEU A 488 -11.64 -30.69 -31.38
N ALA A 489 -11.14 -31.69 -32.13
CA ALA A 489 -10.30 -31.48 -33.32
C ALA A 489 -11.00 -30.71 -34.45
N SER A 490 -12.34 -30.79 -34.53
CA SER A 490 -13.13 -30.11 -35.55
C SER A 490 -13.63 -28.72 -35.16
N SER A 491 -13.55 -28.34 -33.88
CA SER A 491 -14.10 -27.09 -33.36
C SER A 491 -13.05 -26.15 -32.75
N LEU A 492 -11.99 -26.69 -32.15
CA LEU A 492 -10.98 -25.89 -31.44
C LEU A 492 -10.12 -25.09 -32.42
N THR A 493 -10.24 -23.76 -32.34
CA THR A 493 -9.52 -22.83 -33.22
C THR A 493 -8.23 -22.34 -32.58
N MET A 494 -8.27 -22.02 -31.28
CA MET A 494 -7.11 -21.49 -30.57
C MET A 494 -7.20 -21.78 -29.07
N VAL A 495 -6.05 -22.09 -28.47
CA VAL A 495 -5.87 -22.11 -27.01
C VAL A 495 -4.82 -21.08 -26.64
N LEU A 496 -5.25 -20.03 -25.95
CA LEU A 496 -4.38 -18.98 -25.43
C LEU A 496 -4.12 -19.23 -23.94
N SER A 497 -2.94 -19.72 -23.58
CA SER A 497 -2.52 -19.80 -22.18
C SER A 497 -1.88 -18.48 -21.74
N GLN A 498 -2.37 -17.91 -20.65
CA GLN A 498 -2.01 -16.57 -20.20
C GLN A 498 -1.54 -16.54 -18.75
N ARG A 499 -0.55 -15.69 -18.49
CA ARG A 499 -0.10 -15.26 -17.16
C ARG A 499 0.15 -13.75 -17.17
N LEU A 500 0.04 -13.11 -16.01
CA LEU A 500 0.41 -11.70 -15.83
C LEU A 500 1.79 -11.61 -15.18
N GLY A 501 2.72 -10.96 -15.86
CA GLY A 501 4.01 -10.56 -15.32
C GLY A 501 3.94 -9.16 -14.74
N ARG A 502 4.58 -8.94 -13.58
CA ARG A 502 4.73 -7.59 -13.03
C ARG A 502 5.69 -6.79 -13.90
N ARG A 503 5.33 -5.54 -14.21
CA ARG A 503 6.20 -4.62 -14.93
C ARG A 503 7.17 -3.96 -13.95
N LEU A 504 8.43 -3.81 -14.35
CA LEU A 504 9.40 -3.03 -13.59
C LEU A 504 9.01 -1.56 -13.59
N CYS A 505 9.23 -0.87 -12.47
CA CYS A 505 9.00 0.56 -12.36
C CYS A 505 9.89 1.33 -13.34
N ALA A 506 9.26 2.12 -14.22
CA ALA A 506 9.98 2.90 -15.22
C ALA A 506 10.92 3.94 -14.61
N SER A 507 10.67 4.39 -13.37
CA SER A 507 11.47 5.41 -12.69
C SER A 507 12.69 4.87 -11.94
N CYS A 508 12.71 3.58 -11.55
CA CYS A 508 13.80 3.04 -10.71
C CYS A 508 14.43 1.74 -11.21
N LYS A 509 13.95 1.17 -12.33
CA LYS A 509 14.61 0.00 -12.94
C LYS A 509 16.06 0.33 -13.28
N THR A 510 16.96 -0.59 -13.03
CA THR A 510 18.39 -0.45 -13.35
C THR A 510 18.86 -1.61 -14.20
N ILE A 511 19.95 -1.40 -14.94
CA ILE A 511 20.55 -2.45 -15.75
C ILE A 511 21.19 -3.47 -14.81
N VAL A 512 20.91 -4.75 -15.04
CA VAL A 512 21.48 -5.85 -14.26
C VAL A 512 22.21 -6.78 -15.22
N GLN A 513 23.38 -7.23 -14.82
CA GLN A 513 24.15 -8.24 -15.55
C GLN A 513 23.97 -9.61 -14.89
N HIS A 514 23.76 -10.60 -15.73
CA HIS A 514 23.72 -12.02 -15.38
C HIS A 514 24.84 -12.72 -16.13
N ASP A 515 25.36 -13.82 -15.57
CA ASP A 515 26.36 -14.64 -16.26
C ASP A 515 25.73 -15.36 -17.47
N GLU A 516 26.52 -15.53 -18.53
CA GLU A 516 26.08 -16.17 -19.79
C GLU A 516 25.47 -17.55 -19.55
N LYS A 517 26.03 -18.33 -18.63
CA LYS A 517 25.53 -19.67 -18.29
C LYS A 517 24.11 -19.62 -17.74
N THR A 518 23.81 -18.64 -16.88
CA THR A 518 22.45 -18.42 -16.37
C THR A 518 21.50 -18.05 -17.50
N LEU A 519 21.89 -17.18 -18.43
CA LEU A 519 21.07 -16.75 -19.56
C LEU A 519 20.77 -17.90 -20.54
N LEU A 520 21.79 -18.69 -20.90
CA LEU A 520 21.62 -19.88 -21.74
C LEU A 520 20.71 -20.90 -21.06
N SER A 521 20.84 -21.09 -19.74
CA SER A 521 19.94 -22.00 -19.00
C SER A 521 18.49 -21.51 -18.91
N ALA A 522 18.27 -20.19 -19.03
CA ALA A 522 16.95 -19.58 -19.06
C ALA A 522 16.28 -19.66 -20.46
N GLY A 523 17.05 -20.03 -21.49
CA GLY A 523 16.54 -20.27 -22.85
C GLY A 523 16.87 -19.20 -23.88
N PHE A 524 17.75 -18.23 -23.57
CA PHE A 524 18.29 -17.30 -24.57
C PHE A 524 19.23 -18.02 -25.54
N ALA A 525 19.24 -17.62 -26.81
CA ALA A 525 20.20 -18.12 -27.80
C ALA A 525 21.57 -17.43 -27.63
N GLU A 526 22.65 -18.10 -28.03
CA GLU A 526 24.01 -17.52 -27.95
C GLU A 526 24.13 -16.22 -28.75
N GLU A 527 23.46 -16.11 -29.90
CA GLU A 527 23.50 -14.91 -30.73
C GLU A 527 22.76 -13.72 -30.10
N GLU A 528 21.82 -13.97 -29.16
CA GLU A 528 21.06 -12.91 -28.51
C GLU A 528 21.84 -12.23 -27.39
N LEU A 529 22.91 -12.85 -26.88
CA LEU A 529 23.62 -12.40 -25.68
C LEU A 529 24.44 -11.13 -25.90
N GLU A 530 24.96 -10.89 -27.11
CA GLU A 530 25.84 -9.74 -27.40
C GLU A 530 25.12 -8.39 -27.21
N ASP A 531 23.83 -8.33 -27.60
CA ASP A 531 23.01 -7.10 -27.53
C ASP A 531 21.98 -7.13 -26.38
N LEU A 532 22.01 -8.15 -25.51
CA LEU A 532 20.98 -8.33 -24.48
C LEU A 532 21.14 -7.35 -23.31
N GLN A 533 20.21 -6.41 -23.21
CA GLN A 533 20.11 -5.50 -22.07
C GLN A 533 18.98 -5.90 -21.12
N LEU A 534 19.33 -6.41 -19.95
CA LEU A 534 18.37 -6.78 -18.90
C LEU A 534 18.23 -5.70 -17.84
N TYR A 535 17.01 -5.55 -17.33
CA TYR A 535 16.69 -4.64 -16.24
C TYR A 535 16.22 -5.41 -15.01
N GLY A 536 16.57 -4.92 -13.83
CA GLY A 536 16.16 -5.48 -12.54
C GLY A 536 15.49 -4.47 -11.62
N PRO A 537 14.86 -4.96 -10.53
CA PRO A 537 14.17 -4.13 -9.56
C PRO A 537 15.13 -3.48 -8.54
N VAL A 538 14.88 -2.22 -8.20
CA VAL A 538 15.57 -1.50 -7.10
C VAL A 538 14.59 -1.11 -5.99
N GLY A 539 13.43 -0.56 -6.35
CA GLY A 539 12.42 -0.04 -5.42
C GLY A 539 12.55 1.48 -5.24
N CYS A 540 11.41 2.17 -5.21
CA CYS A 540 11.34 3.61 -4.94
C CYS A 540 9.96 3.92 -4.33
N ALA A 541 9.71 5.14 -3.86
CA ALA A 541 8.42 5.49 -3.25
C ALA A 541 7.19 5.27 -4.17
N LYS A 542 7.38 5.18 -5.50
CA LYS A 542 6.29 4.99 -6.47
C LYS A 542 5.83 3.53 -6.64
N CYS A 543 6.69 2.54 -6.36
CA CYS A 543 6.43 1.11 -6.61
C CYS A 543 6.69 0.28 -5.36
#